data_AF-Q2VHL1-F1
#
_entry.id   AF-Q2VHL1-F1
#
_cell.length_a   1.000
_cell.length_b   1.000
_cell.length_c   1.000
_cell.angle_alpha   90.00
_cell.angle_beta   90.00
_cell.angle_gamma   90.00
#
_symmetry.space_group_name_H-M   'P 1'
#
loop_
_entity.id
_entity.type
_entity.pdbx_description
1 polymer ?
#
loop_
_entity_poly.entity_id
_entity_poly.type
_entity_poly.pdbx_seq_one_letter_code
_entity_poly.pdbx_strand_id
1 'polypeptide(L)'
;MSKNIQLTLTDFQYETLLKKAGSFSIQQYLIKKEFPNHEFSHWFNEITGLIEKLPPDTNFSLKTLLSVNWETIPKGVRLSIGKQFLKEVNEGSIRAVKYVKKDSANTTIYKKTL
;
A
#
# COMPACT_ATOMS: atom_id res chain seq x y z
N MET A 1 -8.63 7.62 -16.75
CA MET A 1 -8.29 9.02 -16.39
C MET A 1 -8.57 9.21 -14.90
N SER A 2 -7.70 9.91 -14.16
CA SER A 2 -7.93 10.26 -12.75
C SER A 2 -8.45 11.68 -12.61
N LYS A 3 -9.35 11.92 -11.65
CA LYS A 3 -9.86 13.26 -11.28
C LYS A 3 -9.48 13.55 -9.82
N ASN A 4 -9.13 14.79 -9.51
CA ASN A 4 -8.84 15.22 -8.15
C ASN A 4 -10.12 15.82 -7.53
N ILE A 5 -10.32 15.59 -6.23
CA ILE A 5 -11.43 16.14 -5.46
C ILE A 5 -10.84 16.81 -4.22
N GLN A 6 -11.30 18.02 -3.91
CA GLN A 6 -11.00 18.74 -2.67
C GLN A 6 -12.25 18.77 -1.79
N LEU A 7 -12.08 18.47 -0.50
CA LEU A 7 -13.16 18.46 0.49
C LEU A 7 -12.79 19.40 1.63
N THR A 8 -13.74 20.24 2.03
CA THR A 8 -13.64 21.05 3.25
C THR A 8 -14.50 20.38 4.31
N LEU A 9 -13.89 20.07 5.46
CA LEU A 9 -14.53 19.36 6.56
C LEU A 9 -14.59 20.29 7.78
N THR A 10 -15.64 20.17 8.58
CA THR A 10 -15.63 20.73 9.94
C THR A 10 -14.71 19.93 10.84
N ASP A 11 -14.27 20.50 11.96
CA ASP A 11 -13.40 19.81 12.93
C ASP A 11 -14.02 18.49 13.39
N PHE A 12 -15.32 18.48 13.68
CA PHE A 12 -16.05 17.27 14.06
C PHE A 12 -16.02 16.18 12.97
N GLN A 13 -16.20 16.57 11.70
CA GLN A 13 -16.14 15.63 10.58
C GLN A 13 -14.73 15.08 10.38
N TYR A 14 -13.72 15.95 10.48
CA TYR A 14 -12.31 15.57 10.35
C TYR A 14 -11.90 14.55 11.42
N GLU A 15 -12.14 14.85 12.70
CA GLU A 15 -11.82 13.97 13.83
C GLU A 15 -12.55 12.63 13.75
N THR A 16 -13.81 12.65 13.32
CA THR A 16 -14.60 11.44 13.10
C THR A 16 -13.98 10.56 12.02
N LEU A 17 -13.56 11.16 10.90
CA LEU A 17 -12.93 10.43 9.81
C LEU A 17 -11.53 9.93 10.19
N LEU A 18 -10.76 10.71 10.94
CA LEU A 18 -9.44 10.32 11.42
C LEU A 18 -9.51 9.07 12.30
N LYS A 19 -10.45 9.05 13.27
CA LYS A 19 -10.70 7.87 14.11
C LYS A 19 -11.13 6.64 13.31
N LYS A 20 -12.01 6.82 12.32
CA LYS A 20 -12.49 5.71 11.48
C LYS A 20 -11.43 5.19 10.51
N ALA A 21 -10.53 6.05 10.03
CA ALA A 21 -9.47 5.67 9.09
C ALA A 21 -8.38 4.81 9.75
N GLY A 22 -8.13 4.99 11.05
CA GLY A 22 -7.12 4.22 11.77
C GLY A 22 -5.72 4.43 11.18
N SER A 23 -5.09 3.37 10.67
CA SER A 23 -3.78 3.46 10.03
C SER A 23 -3.83 4.00 8.58
N PHE A 24 -5.00 4.10 7.96
CA PHE A 24 -5.17 4.65 6.61
C PHE A 24 -5.26 6.17 6.64
N SER A 25 -4.94 6.82 5.51
CA SER A 25 -5.32 8.23 5.33
C SER A 25 -6.84 8.35 5.17
N ILE A 26 -7.41 9.50 5.52
CA ILE A 26 -8.84 9.77 5.35
C ILE A 26 -9.28 9.54 3.89
N GLN A 27 -8.46 9.93 2.91
CA GLN A 27 -8.77 9.73 1.48
C GLN A 27 -8.84 8.24 1.13
N GLN A 28 -7.87 7.44 1.60
CA GLN A 28 -7.87 5.99 1.39
C GLN A 28 -9.09 5.34 2.05
N TYR A 29 -9.42 5.75 3.27
CA TYR A 29 -10.60 5.27 3.99
C TYR A 29 -11.89 5.59 3.22
N LEU A 30 -12.08 6.82 2.76
CA LEU A 30 -13.28 7.22 2.01
C LEU A 30 -13.40 6.47 0.68
N ILE A 31 -12.31 6.34 -0.09
CA ILE A 31 -12.31 5.57 -1.34
C ILE A 31 -12.62 4.10 -1.05
N LYS A 32 -12.00 3.48 -0.04
CA LYS A 32 -12.25 2.09 0.33
C LYS A 32 -13.69 1.87 0.79
N LYS A 33 -14.26 2.83 1.51
CA LYS A 33 -15.64 2.75 2.00
C LYS A 33 -16.64 2.79 0.85
N GLU A 34 -16.49 3.73 -0.09
CA GLU A 34 -17.42 3.88 -1.23
C GLU A 34 -17.15 2.85 -2.35
N PHE A 35 -15.91 2.39 -2.47
CA PHE A 35 -15.48 1.42 -3.46
C PHE A 35 -14.75 0.25 -2.76
N PRO A 36 -15.45 -0.63 -2.04
CA PRO A 36 -14.83 -1.73 -1.28
C PRO A 36 -14.09 -2.74 -2.16
N ASN A 37 -14.55 -2.93 -3.40
CA ASN A 37 -13.89 -3.75 -4.42
C ASN A 37 -12.84 -2.97 -5.23
N HIS A 38 -12.40 -1.80 -4.74
CA HIS A 38 -11.39 -1.00 -5.42
C HIS A 38 -10.09 -1.77 -5.53
N GLU A 39 -9.46 -1.65 -6.70
CA GLU A 39 -8.23 -2.34 -7.10
C GLU A 39 -7.15 -2.30 -6.01
N PHE A 40 -7.09 -1.22 -5.22
CA PHE A 40 -6.17 -1.12 -4.08
C PHE A 40 -6.29 -2.31 -3.11
N SER A 41 -7.49 -2.62 -2.61
CA SER A 41 -7.68 -3.67 -1.60
C SER A 41 -7.32 -5.04 -2.18
N HIS A 42 -7.72 -5.29 -3.43
CA HIS A 42 -7.37 -6.51 -4.15
C HIS A 42 -5.85 -6.67 -4.26
N TRP A 43 -5.15 -5.69 -4.82
CA TRP A 43 -3.70 -5.76 -5.03
C TRP A 43 -2.90 -5.79 -3.73
N PHE A 44 -3.37 -5.12 -2.69
CA PHE A 44 -2.71 -5.14 -1.39
C PHE A 44 -2.76 -6.55 -0.77
N ASN A 45 -3.91 -7.22 -0.83
CA ASN A 45 -4.07 -8.60 -0.37
C ASN A 45 -3.25 -9.60 -1.22
N GLU A 46 -3.22 -9.40 -2.55
CA GLU A 46 -2.39 -10.20 -3.44
C GLU A 46 -0.90 -10.08 -3.08
N ILE A 47 -0.41 -8.86 -2.82
CA ILE A 47 0.98 -8.63 -2.37
C ILE A 47 1.28 -9.42 -1.09
N THR A 48 0.41 -9.33 -0.08
CA THR A 48 0.65 -10.05 1.18
C THR A 48 0.67 -11.56 0.97
N GLY A 49 -0.24 -12.11 0.15
CA GLY A 49 -0.26 -13.53 -0.17
C GLY A 49 0.94 -14.00 -0.99
N LEU A 50 1.47 -13.17 -1.88
CA LEU A 50 2.70 -13.47 -2.63
C LEU A 50 3.93 -13.45 -1.71
N ILE A 51 3.99 -12.51 -0.76
CA ILE A 51 5.08 -12.44 0.23
C ILE A 51 5.11 -13.67 1.12
N GLU A 52 3.95 -14.19 1.54
CA GLU A 52 3.87 -15.42 2.34
C GLU A 52 4.51 -16.63 1.64
N LYS A 53 4.44 -16.67 0.30
CA LYS A 53 5.03 -17.74 -0.52
C LYS A 53 6.51 -17.54 -0.82
N LEU A 54 7.08 -16.37 -0.51
CA LEU A 54 8.50 -16.13 -0.74
C LEU A 54 9.35 -16.92 0.27
N PRO A 55 10.44 -17.55 -0.17
CA PRO A 55 11.41 -18.13 0.75
C PRO A 55 11.96 -17.06 1.71
N PRO A 56 12.27 -17.43 2.97
CA PRO A 56 13.00 -16.56 3.88
C PRO A 56 14.31 -16.06 3.25
N ASP A 57 14.75 -14.89 3.69
CA ASP A 57 15.94 -14.20 3.21
C ASP A 57 15.91 -13.72 1.75
N THR A 58 14.77 -13.81 1.07
CA THR A 58 14.61 -13.30 -0.30
C THR A 58 14.50 -11.77 -0.34
N ASN A 59 15.30 -11.13 -1.18
CA ASN A 59 15.14 -9.71 -1.51
C ASN A 59 14.12 -9.53 -2.63
N PHE A 60 13.23 -8.54 -2.49
CA PHE A 60 12.20 -8.26 -3.49
C PHE A 60 11.83 -6.78 -3.52
N SER A 61 11.19 -6.36 -4.61
CA SER A 61 10.44 -5.10 -4.69
C SER A 61 8.98 -5.43 -4.99
N LEU A 62 8.06 -4.49 -4.72
CA LEU A 62 6.65 -4.69 -5.10
C LEU A 62 6.45 -4.85 -6.61
N LYS A 63 7.31 -4.19 -7.40
CA LYS A 63 7.31 -4.33 -8.87
C LYS A 63 7.69 -5.74 -9.30
N THR A 64 8.78 -6.28 -8.77
CA THR A 64 9.22 -7.65 -9.10
C THR A 64 8.27 -8.71 -8.57
N LEU A 65 7.63 -8.45 -7.42
CA LEU A 65 6.68 -9.37 -6.80
C LEU A 65 5.40 -9.52 -7.65
N LEU A 66 4.85 -8.40 -8.13
CA LEU A 66 3.65 -8.40 -8.96
C LEU A 66 3.94 -8.72 -10.43
N SER A 67 5.20 -8.56 -10.86
CA SER A 67 5.69 -8.95 -12.19
C SER A 67 4.76 -8.45 -13.32
N VAL A 68 4.17 -9.35 -14.11
CA VAL A 68 3.22 -9.05 -15.20
C VAL A 68 2.02 -8.20 -14.76
N ASN A 69 1.55 -8.39 -13.53
CA ASN A 69 0.43 -7.61 -13.01
C ASN A 69 0.81 -6.17 -12.67
N TRP A 70 2.10 -5.84 -12.54
CA TRP A 70 2.50 -4.48 -12.16
C TRP A 70 2.05 -3.41 -13.17
N GLU A 71 2.07 -3.73 -14.47
CA GLU A 71 1.72 -2.76 -15.51
C GLU A 71 0.21 -2.61 -15.72
N THR A 72 -0.60 -3.60 -15.29
CA THR A 72 -2.06 -3.51 -15.35
C THR A 72 -2.63 -2.61 -14.26
N ILE A 73 -1.87 -2.37 -13.18
CA ILE A 73 -2.28 -1.52 -12.06
C ILE A 73 -2.16 -0.04 -12.44
N PRO A 74 -3.21 0.77 -12.28
CA PRO A 74 -3.13 2.21 -12.48
C PRO A 74 -2.03 2.85 -11.62
N LYS A 75 -1.28 3.80 -12.19
CA LYS A 75 -0.15 4.45 -11.52
C LYS A 75 -0.50 5.01 -10.13
N GLY A 76 -1.68 5.63 -9.99
CA GLY A 76 -2.15 6.16 -8.70
C GLY A 76 -2.33 5.08 -7.63
N VAL A 77 -2.80 3.90 -8.03
CA VAL A 77 -2.96 2.73 -7.16
C VAL A 77 -1.59 2.18 -6.78
N ARG A 78 -0.66 2.01 -7.73
CA ARG A 78 0.74 1.59 -7.46
C ARG A 78 1.42 2.49 -6.43
N LEU A 79 1.29 3.81 -6.58
CA LEU A 79 1.88 4.78 -5.64
C LEU A 79 1.26 4.69 -4.24
N SER A 80 -0.07 4.50 -4.17
CA SER A 80 -0.78 4.36 -2.91
C SER A 80 -0.37 3.07 -2.18
N ILE A 81 -0.27 1.96 -2.92
CA ILE A 81 0.19 0.67 -2.40
C ILE A 81 1.63 0.79 -1.88
N GLY A 82 2.54 1.36 -2.68
CA GLY A 82 3.93 1.52 -2.27
C GLY A 82 4.11 2.34 -1.01
N LYS A 83 3.33 3.44 -0.86
CA LYS A 83 3.32 4.26 0.36
C LYS A 83 2.77 3.51 1.57
N GLN A 84 1.61 2.86 1.42
CA GLN A 84 0.97 2.13 2.51
C GLN A 84 1.83 0.95 2.97
N PHE A 85 2.37 0.17 2.04
CA PHE A 85 3.18 -1.00 2.34
C PHE A 85 4.47 -0.61 3.08
N LEU A 86 5.17 0.44 2.62
CA LEU A 86 6.36 0.95 3.32
C LEU A 86 6.02 1.42 4.74
N LYS A 87 4.90 2.13 4.91
CA LYS A 87 4.41 2.56 6.22
C LYS A 87 4.19 1.36 7.14
N GLU A 88 3.45 0.36 6.68
CA GLU A 88 3.14 -0.84 7.48
C GLU A 88 4.37 -1.70 7.80
N VAL A 89 5.36 -1.76 6.91
CA VAL A 89 6.66 -2.40 7.21
C VAL A 89 7.41 -1.60 8.29
N ASN A 90 7.49 -0.28 8.17
CA ASN A 90 8.19 0.56 9.14
C ASN A 90 7.50 0.59 10.52
N GLU A 91 6.18 0.50 10.55
CA GLU A 91 5.38 0.40 11.79
C GLU A 91 5.39 -1.01 12.40
N GLY A 92 5.96 -2.00 11.71
CA GLY A 92 6.04 -3.38 12.18
C GLY A 92 4.72 -4.16 12.08
N SER A 93 3.74 -3.65 11.34
CA SER A 93 2.48 -4.35 11.03
C SER A 93 2.74 -5.56 10.13
N ILE A 94 3.68 -5.46 9.19
CA ILE A 94 4.14 -6.57 8.33
C ILE A 94 5.47 -7.11 8.87
N ARG A 95 5.41 -7.95 9.91
CA ARG A 95 6.59 -8.44 10.66
C ARG A 95 7.53 -9.34 9.85
N ALA A 96 7.02 -10.00 8.82
CA ALA A 96 7.78 -10.92 7.98
C ALA A 96 8.63 -10.20 6.91
N VAL A 97 8.62 -8.86 6.89
CA VAL A 97 9.31 -8.06 5.88
C VAL A 97 10.08 -6.94 6.55
N LYS A 98 11.30 -6.68 6.07
CA LYS A 98 12.07 -5.49 6.44
C LYS A 98 12.41 -4.63 5.23
N TYR A 99 12.41 -3.32 5.43
CA TYR A 99 13.02 -2.38 4.48
C TYR A 99 14.54 -2.60 4.42
N VAL A 100 15.10 -2.55 3.21
CA VAL A 100 16.55 -2.70 3.00
C VAL A 100 17.16 -1.38 2.51
N LYS A 101 16.75 -0.93 1.32
CA LYS A 101 17.27 0.28 0.68
C LYS A 101 16.37 0.68 -0.49
N LYS A 102 16.74 1.78 -1.15
CA LYS A 102 16.32 2.03 -2.53
C LYS A 102 17.43 1.71 -3.52
N ASP A 103 17.05 1.27 -4.71
CA ASP A 103 17.99 1.10 -5.83
C ASP A 103 18.25 2.44 -6.57
N SER A 104 19.08 2.38 -7.61
CA SER A 104 19.40 3.55 -8.46
C SER A 104 18.21 4.10 -9.22
N ALA A 105 17.14 3.31 -9.39
CA ALA A 105 15.87 3.73 -9.99
C ALA A 105 14.85 4.24 -8.96
N ASN A 106 15.27 4.49 -7.71
CA ASN A 106 14.42 4.94 -6.60
C ASN A 106 13.30 3.93 -6.25
N THR A 107 13.48 2.65 -6.58
CA THR A 107 12.58 1.55 -6.20
C THR A 107 12.97 1.03 -4.83
N THR A 108 11.98 0.90 -3.94
CA THR A 108 12.20 0.34 -2.62
C THR A 108 12.41 -1.17 -2.68
N ILE A 109 13.50 -1.63 -2.07
CA ILE A 109 13.87 -3.03 -1.90
C ILE A 109 13.59 -3.46 -0.47
N TYR A 110 12.93 -4.59 -0.33
CA TYR A 110 12.58 -5.26 0.92
C TYR A 110 13.25 -6.62 0.99
N LYS A 111 13.31 -7.18 2.21
CA LYS A 111 13.78 -8.54 2.45
C LYS A 111 12.74 -9.30 3.29
N LYS A 112 12.37 -10.50 2.85
CA LYS A 112 11.55 -11.45 3.62
C LYS A 112 12.40 -12.00 4.76
N THR A 113 11.90 -11.94 6.00
CA THR A 113 12.66 -12.30 7.21
C THR A 113 12.15 -13.56 7.91
N LEU A 114 10.90 -13.95 7.67
CA LEU A 114 10.23 -15.10 8.28
C LEU A 114 9.38 -15.81 7.23
#